data_AF-A0A3N1ANS9-F1
#
_entry.id   AF-A0A3N1ANS9-F1
#
_cell.length_a   1.000
_cell.length_b   1.000
_cell.length_c   1.000
_cell.angle_alpha   90.00
_cell.angle_beta   90.00
_cell.angle_gamma   90.00
#
_symmetry.space_group_name_H-M   'P 1'
#
loop_
_entity.id
_entity.type
_entity.pdbx_description
1 polymer ?
#
loop_
_entity_poly.entity_id
_entity_poly.type
_entity_poly.pdbx_seq_one_letter_code
_entity_poly.pdbx_strand_id
1 'polypeptide(L)'
;MTDRDHAIGRVPLEEEPAVVAAVEDDTTVPLLVTDPDTEQDGPDFQPPDGKAGPVRVRTGAEQPWDAEDLAVAKGGDGSPEQVERARQELEHDGAAAVERTVP
;
A
#
# COMPACT_ATOMS: atom_id res chain seq x y z
N MET A 1 12.68 5.74 27.79
CA MET A 1 14.02 5.14 27.73
C MET A 1 13.85 3.83 27.01
N THR A 2 14.43 3.76 25.82
CA THR A 2 13.79 3.22 24.62
C THR A 2 13.97 1.70 24.52
N ASP A 3 13.05 1.03 23.81
CA ASP A 3 13.16 -0.37 23.31
C ASP A 3 14.57 -0.74 22.77
N ARG A 4 15.34 0.26 22.35
CA ARG A 4 16.76 0.23 21.99
C ARG A 4 17.68 -0.39 23.05
N ASP A 5 17.42 -0.21 24.34
CA ASP A 5 18.25 -0.78 25.41
C ASP A 5 18.04 -2.31 25.56
N HIS A 6 16.89 -2.83 25.12
CA HIS A 6 16.61 -4.27 25.06
C HIS A 6 17.43 -4.99 23.96
N ALA A 7 18.04 -4.22 23.05
CA ALA A 7 18.83 -4.71 21.93
C ALA A 7 20.29 -5.01 22.26
N ILE A 8 20.82 -4.49 23.35
CA ILE A 8 22.27 -4.44 23.59
C ILE A 8 22.84 -5.75 24.17
N GLY A 9 21.98 -6.72 24.48
CA GLY A 9 22.40 -8.05 24.95
C GLY A 9 21.54 -9.22 24.45
N ARG A 10 20.60 -8.98 23.53
CA ARG A 10 19.90 -10.06 22.82
C ARG A 10 20.75 -10.47 21.63
N VAL A 11 20.83 -11.79 21.38
CA VAL A 11 21.40 -12.29 20.14
C VAL A 11 20.61 -11.66 18.97
N PRO A 12 21.27 -11.29 17.87
CA PRO A 12 20.58 -10.88 16.66
C PRO A 12 19.54 -11.93 16.24
N LEU A 13 18.44 -11.50 15.62
CA LEU A 13 17.33 -12.40 15.26
C LEU A 13 17.80 -13.55 14.34
N GLU A 14 18.78 -13.30 13.50
CA GLU A 14 19.44 -14.27 12.64
C GLU A 14 20.27 -15.33 13.38
N GLU A 15 20.69 -15.03 14.62
CA GLU A 15 21.44 -15.93 15.50
C GLU A 15 20.54 -16.61 16.56
N GLU A 16 19.24 -16.29 16.58
CA GLU A 16 18.29 -16.97 17.44
C GLU A 16 18.17 -18.44 17.00
N PRO A 17 18.27 -19.41 17.94
CA PRO A 17 18.35 -20.83 17.60
C PRO A 17 17.12 -21.34 16.83
N ALA A 18 15.95 -20.73 17.03
CA ALA A 18 14.74 -21.05 16.28
C ALA A 18 14.82 -20.60 14.80
N VAL A 19 15.48 -19.48 14.52
CA VAL A 19 15.65 -18.95 13.15
C VAL A 19 16.73 -19.75 12.42
N VAL A 20 17.83 -20.07 13.10
CA VAL A 20 18.88 -20.95 12.54
C VAL A 20 18.30 -22.32 12.19
N ALA A 21 17.54 -22.93 13.10
CA ALA A 21 16.92 -24.23 12.84
C ALA A 21 15.92 -24.20 11.68
N ALA A 22 15.21 -23.09 11.47
CA ALA A 22 14.28 -22.95 10.34
C ALA A 22 15.01 -22.75 8.99
N VAL A 23 16.21 -22.14 8.98
CA VAL A 23 17.03 -22.00 7.78
C VAL A 23 17.74 -23.30 7.41
N GLU A 24 18.16 -24.09 8.40
CA GLU A 24 18.79 -25.40 8.21
C GLU A 24 17.77 -26.52 7.89
N ASP A 25 16.48 -26.30 8.15
CA ASP A 25 15.41 -27.22 7.77
C ASP A 25 15.15 -27.16 6.26
N ASP A 26 15.84 -28.02 5.52
CA ASP A 26 15.68 -28.20 4.06
C ASP A 26 14.35 -28.89 3.69
N THR A 27 13.42 -29.02 4.65
CA THR A 27 12.08 -29.55 4.43
C THR A 27 11.25 -28.53 3.66
N THR A 28 11.08 -28.78 2.37
CA THR A 28 10.15 -27.98 1.56
C THR A 28 8.71 -28.15 2.07
N VAL A 29 7.97 -27.04 2.18
CA VAL A 29 6.53 -27.10 2.51
C VAL A 29 5.81 -27.88 1.41
N PRO A 30 5.09 -28.98 1.70
CA PRO A 30 4.43 -29.80 0.67
C PRO A 30 3.44 -29.03 -0.22
N LEU A 31 2.88 -27.92 0.27
CA LEU A 31 2.02 -27.00 -0.49
C LEU A 31 2.78 -26.20 -1.56
N LEU A 32 4.11 -26.11 -1.47
CA LEU A 32 4.98 -25.42 -2.42
C LEU A 32 5.66 -26.39 -3.41
N VAL A 33 5.64 -27.70 -3.13
CA VAL A 33 6.02 -28.76 -4.09
C VAL A 33 4.83 -29.01 -5.03
N THR A 34 4.40 -27.96 -5.73
CA THR A 34 3.43 -28.07 -6.82
C THR A 34 4.20 -28.20 -8.13
N ASP A 35 3.82 -29.18 -8.94
CA ASP A 35 4.26 -29.27 -10.33
C ASP A 35 3.88 -27.95 -11.01
N PRO A 36 4.79 -27.23 -11.70
CA PRO A 36 4.46 -25.94 -12.33
C PRO A 36 3.38 -26.06 -13.41
N ASP A 37 3.10 -27.29 -13.87
CA ASP A 37 2.05 -27.64 -14.83
C ASP A 37 0.72 -28.05 -14.16
N THR A 38 0.66 -28.14 -12.84
CA THR A 38 -0.61 -28.33 -12.12
C THR A 38 -1.28 -26.97 -11.98
N GLU A 39 -2.33 -26.74 -12.76
CA GLU A 39 -3.24 -25.61 -12.58
C GLU A 39 -3.79 -25.69 -11.14
N GLN A 40 -3.16 -24.94 -10.24
CA GLN A 40 -3.47 -24.94 -8.83
C GLN A 40 -4.94 -24.52 -8.69
N ASP A 41 -5.78 -25.38 -8.10
CA ASP A 41 -7.15 -25.08 -7.70
C ASP A 41 -7.11 -24.11 -6.48
N GLY A 42 -6.52 -22.94 -6.72
CA GLY A 42 -6.44 -21.84 -5.78
C GLY A 42 -7.80 -21.16 -5.63
N PRO A 43 -8.01 -20.37 -4.57
CA PRO A 43 -9.26 -19.66 -4.40
C PRO A 43 -9.51 -18.76 -5.62
N ASP A 44 -10.69 -18.91 -6.23
CA ASP A 44 -11.15 -18.02 -7.30
C ASP A 44 -11.19 -16.59 -6.74
N PHE A 45 -10.23 -15.76 -7.15
CA PHE A 45 -10.15 -14.37 -6.70
C PHE A 45 -11.31 -13.60 -7.33
N GLN A 46 -12.42 -13.50 -6.60
CA GLN A 46 -13.57 -12.75 -7.07
C GLN A 46 -13.17 -11.29 -7.29
N PRO A 47 -13.27 -10.78 -8.53
CA PRO A 47 -13.12 -9.36 -8.76
C PRO A 47 -14.23 -8.61 -8.01
N PRO A 48 -13.99 -7.37 -7.57
CA PRO A 48 -15.04 -6.55 -6.97
C PRO A 48 -16.24 -6.45 -7.91
N ASP A 49 -17.45 -6.38 -7.33
CA ASP A 49 -18.77 -6.46 -7.95
C ASP A 49 -18.95 -5.62 -9.25
N GLY A 50 -18.38 -6.03 -10.37
CA GLY A 50 -18.35 -5.14 -11.53
C GLY A 50 -17.43 -5.49 -12.69
N LYS A 51 -17.72 -6.63 -13.33
CA LYS A 51 -17.38 -6.97 -14.74
C LYS A 51 -15.92 -7.34 -15.04
N ALA A 52 -15.76 -8.55 -15.57
CA ALA A 52 -14.62 -8.99 -16.38
C ALA A 52 -14.55 -8.23 -17.74
N GLY A 53 -14.53 -6.90 -17.67
CA GLY A 53 -14.13 -6.05 -18.80
C GLY A 53 -12.61 -5.99 -18.90
N PRO A 54 -12.06 -5.44 -20.01
CA PRO A 54 -10.63 -5.19 -20.09
C PRO A 54 -10.19 -4.37 -18.87
N VAL A 55 -9.18 -4.85 -18.15
CA VAL A 55 -8.60 -4.16 -16.99
C VAL A 55 -8.12 -2.79 -17.49
N ARG A 56 -8.85 -1.74 -17.13
CA ARG A 56 -8.45 -0.37 -17.44
C ARG A 56 -7.33 -0.01 -16.46
N VAL A 57 -6.09 -0.28 -16.88
CA VAL A 57 -4.89 0.12 -16.16
C VAL A 57 -4.92 1.65 -16.01
N ARG A 58 -4.95 2.14 -14.77
CA ARG A 58 -4.86 3.56 -14.41
C ARG A 58 -3.51 3.78 -13.74
N THR A 59 -2.74 4.78 -14.16
CA THR A 59 -1.43 5.10 -13.56
C THR A 59 -1.54 5.89 -12.25
N GLY A 60 -2.75 5.98 -11.67
CA GLY A 60 -3.07 6.78 -10.48
C GLY A 60 -3.23 8.27 -10.80
N ALA A 61 -2.41 8.82 -11.69
CA ALA A 61 -2.43 10.24 -12.06
C ALA A 61 -3.67 10.68 -12.86
N GLU A 62 -4.41 9.74 -13.45
CA GLU A 62 -5.65 10.02 -14.18
C GLU A 62 -6.87 10.23 -13.28
N GLN A 63 -6.75 9.97 -11.97
CA GLN A 63 -7.86 10.22 -11.04
C GLN A 63 -7.95 11.72 -10.72
N PRO A 64 -9.15 12.32 -10.77
CA PRO A 64 -9.34 13.68 -10.32
C PRO A 64 -8.99 13.76 -8.83
N TRP A 65 -8.33 14.84 -8.44
CA TRP A 65 -8.06 15.14 -7.04
C TRP A 65 -9.35 15.58 -6.34
N ASP A 66 -9.60 15.01 -5.17
CA ASP A 66 -10.69 15.46 -4.31
C ASP A 66 -10.26 16.70 -3.50
N ALA A 67 -11.24 17.45 -3.00
CA ALA A 67 -10.96 18.65 -2.19
C ALA A 67 -10.22 18.31 -0.88
N GLU A 68 -10.48 17.15 -0.30
CA GLU A 68 -9.77 16.67 0.89
C GLU A 68 -8.30 16.37 0.58
N ASP A 69 -8.03 15.69 -0.54
CA ASP A 69 -6.65 15.41 -0.97
C ASP A 69 -5.88 16.71 -1.16
N LEU A 70 -6.47 17.70 -1.84
CA LEU A 70 -5.83 18.99 -2.07
C LEU A 70 -5.57 19.72 -0.74
N ALA A 71 -6.49 19.65 0.22
CA ALA A 71 -6.29 20.23 1.54
C ALA A 71 -5.12 19.57 2.30
N VAL A 72 -5.04 18.24 2.28
CA VAL A 72 -3.97 17.47 2.93
C VAL A 72 -2.62 17.71 2.26
N ALA A 73 -2.55 17.71 0.93
CA ALA A 73 -1.31 17.93 0.19
C ALA A 73 -0.72 19.33 0.42
N LYS A 74 -1.56 20.32 0.73
CA LYS A 74 -1.13 21.66 1.18
C LYS A 74 -0.62 21.71 2.63
N GLY A 75 -0.57 20.57 3.32
CA GLY A 75 -0.17 20.44 4.72
C GLY A 75 -1.32 20.62 5.72
N GLY A 76 -2.57 20.53 5.25
CA GLY A 76 -3.76 20.56 6.08
C GLY A 76 -4.03 19.26 6.83
N ASP A 77 -4.97 19.32 7.78
CA ASP A 77 -5.41 18.18 8.60
C ASP A 77 -6.73 17.55 8.12
N GLY A 78 -7.26 18.01 6.97
CA GLY A 78 -8.56 17.57 6.46
C GLY A 78 -9.76 18.19 7.19
N SER A 79 -9.55 19.22 8.02
CA SER A 79 -10.68 19.90 8.67
C SER A 79 -11.68 20.46 7.65
N PRO A 80 -13.00 20.51 7.98
CA PRO A 80 -14.05 20.88 7.03
C PRO A 80 -13.85 22.26 6.38
N GLU A 81 -13.29 23.22 7.12
CA GLU A 81 -12.97 24.57 6.61
C GLU A 81 -11.89 24.53 5.53
N GLN A 82 -10.87 23.69 5.71
CA GLN A 82 -9.79 23.53 4.74
C GLN A 82 -10.28 22.79 3.48
N VAL A 83 -11.14 21.78 3.65
CA VAL A 83 -11.78 21.06 2.55
C VAL A 83 -12.67 21.99 1.72
N GLU A 84 -13.46 22.85 2.36
CA GLU A 84 -14.34 23.78 1.62
C GLU A 84 -13.54 24.84 0.85
N ARG A 85 -12.42 25.31 1.42
CA ARG A 85 -11.49 26.18 0.69
C ARG A 85 -10.87 25.46 -0.50
N ALA A 86 -10.44 24.21 -0.32
CA ALA A 86 -9.86 23.42 -1.39
C ALA A 86 -10.89 23.10 -2.50
N ARG A 87 -12.16 22.88 -2.14
CA ARG A 87 -13.26 22.75 -3.11
C ARG A 87 -13.41 24.02 -3.96
N GLN A 88 -13.48 25.19 -3.33
CA GLN A 88 -13.57 26.47 -4.04
C GLN A 88 -12.37 26.68 -4.98
N GLU A 89 -11.17 26.29 -4.57
CA GLU A 89 -9.99 26.36 -5.42
C GLU A 89 -10.04 25.38 -6.60
N LEU A 90 -10.48 24.14 -6.40
CA LEU A 90 -10.66 23.19 -7.51
C LEU A 90 -11.76 23.67 -8.48
N GLU A 91 -12.81 24.32 -7.98
CA GLU A 91 -13.86 24.91 -8.83
C GLU A 91 -13.34 26.12 -9.64
N HIS A 92 -12.47 26.94 -9.05
CA HIS A 92 -11.95 28.15 -9.70
C HIS A 92 -10.76 27.86 -10.65
N ASP A 93 -9.78 27.09 -10.17
CA ASP A 93 -8.49 26.86 -10.86
C ASP A 93 -8.37 25.45 -11.48
N GLY A 94 -9.20 24.50 -11.05
CA GLY A 94 -9.15 23.12 -11.53
C GLY A 94 -7.77 22.47 -11.40
N ALA A 95 -7.28 21.90 -12.50
CA ALA A 95 -5.98 21.22 -12.55
C ALA A 95 -4.80 22.13 -12.15
N ALA A 96 -4.89 23.44 -12.39
CA ALA A 96 -3.81 24.37 -12.04
C ALA A 96 -3.61 24.48 -10.52
N ALA A 97 -4.64 24.24 -9.69
CA ALA A 97 -4.48 24.18 -8.24
C ALA A 97 -3.69 22.95 -7.79
N VAL A 98 -3.88 21.82 -8.49
CA VAL A 98 -3.17 20.56 -8.22
C VAL A 98 -1.70 20.70 -8.62
N GLU A 99 -1.41 21.14 -9.85
CA GLU A 99 -0.04 21.31 -10.36
C GLU A 99 0.82 22.25 -9.49
N ARG A 100 0.20 23.24 -8.84
CA ARG A 100 0.89 24.16 -7.91
C ARG A 100 1.24 23.50 -6.58
N THR A 101 0.43 22.54 -6.16
CA THR A 101 0.54 21.89 -4.84
C THR A 101 1.47 20.68 -4.90
N VAL A 102 1.41 19.92 -6.00
CA VAL A 102 2.18 18.70 -6.20
C VAL A 102 3.09 18.89 -7.42
N PRO A 103 4.41 19.12 -7.22
CA PRO A 103 5.36 19.35 -8.31
C PRO A 103 5.77 18.09 -9.07
#